data_AF-A0A1G2YD79-F1
#
_entry.id   AF-A0A1G2YD79-F1
#
_cell.length_a   1.000
_cell.length_b   1.000
_cell.length_c   1.000
_cell.angle_alpha   90.00
_cell.angle_beta   90.00
_cell.angle_gamma   90.00
#
_symmetry.space_group_name_H-M   'P 1'
#
loop_
_entity.id
_entity.type
_entity.pdbx_description
1 polymer ?
#
loop_
_entity_poly.entity_id
_entity_poly.type
_entity_poly.pdbx_seq_one_letter_code
_entity_poly.pdbx_strand_id
1 'polypeptide(L)'
;MERIGSKLIAGLEELGRKHKVQLKLAGHGCDFAVSFDYGESSGKILTLYLQEMVARGIYVSGVVYTCFTHTDRDVDMILAGSDETFAVIKKALDANDIDTMLKCPVRQVGFKRLV
;
A
#
# COMPACT_ATOMS: atom_id res chain seq x y z
N MET A 1 -18.21 -5.18 -8.12
CA MET A 1 -17.10 -5.08 -7.16
C MET A 1 -15.90 -5.87 -7.68
N GLU A 2 -16.08 -7.14 -8.04
CA GLU A 2 -15.00 -8.00 -8.56
C GLU A 2 -14.17 -7.38 -9.70
N ARG A 3 -14.81 -6.83 -10.73
CA ARG A 3 -14.12 -6.12 -11.83
C ARG A 3 -13.15 -5.02 -11.34
N ILE A 4 -13.56 -4.22 -10.36
CA ILE A 4 -12.77 -3.08 -9.87
C ILE A 4 -11.61 -3.58 -9.02
N GLY A 5 -11.85 -4.49 -8.07
CA GLY A 5 -10.77 -5.02 -7.25
C GLY A 5 -9.79 -5.87 -8.03
N SER A 6 -10.24 -6.66 -9.00
CA SER A 6 -9.33 -7.40 -9.89
C SER A 6 -8.43 -6.46 -10.69
N LYS A 7 -8.95 -5.31 -11.17
CA LYS A 7 -8.13 -4.28 -11.82
C LYS A 7 -7.11 -3.66 -10.87
N LEU A 8 -7.51 -3.35 -9.64
CA LEU A 8 -6.60 -2.83 -8.61
C LEU A 8 -5.50 -3.83 -8.27
N ILE A 9 -5.85 -5.09 -8.04
CA ILE A 9 -4.89 -6.15 -7.72
C ILE A 9 -3.88 -6.29 -8.86
N ALA A 10 -4.34 -6.47 -10.10
CA ALA A 10 -3.46 -6.62 -11.25
C ALA A 10 -2.56 -5.39 -11.47
N GLY A 11 -3.10 -4.18 -11.30
CA GLY A 11 -2.33 -2.93 -11.42
C GLY A 11 -1.27 -2.80 -10.33
N LEU A 12 -1.64 -3.08 -9.08
CA LEU A 12 -0.71 -3.03 -7.94
C LEU A 12 0.40 -4.08 -8.07
N GLU A 13 0.10 -5.29 -8.53
CA GLU A 13 1.11 -6.31 -8.82
C GLU A 13 2.10 -5.85 -9.89
N GLU A 14 1.60 -5.25 -10.98
CA GLU A 14 2.45 -4.71 -12.04
C GLU A 14 3.36 -3.59 -11.52
N LEU A 15 2.82 -2.68 -10.70
CA LEU A 15 3.62 -1.63 -10.07
C LEU A 15 4.66 -2.19 -9.09
N GLY A 16 4.31 -3.23 -8.33
CA GLY A 16 5.24 -3.94 -7.46
C GLY A 16 6.42 -4.51 -8.25
N ARG A 17 6.15 -5.15 -9.40
CA ARG A 17 7.17 -5.64 -10.33
C ARG A 17 8.02 -4.50 -10.91
N LYS A 18 7.37 -3.45 -11.42
CA LYS A 18 8.00 -2.27 -12.03
C LYS A 18 9.04 -1.63 -11.10
N HIS A 19 8.69 -1.42 -9.83
CA HIS A 19 9.55 -0.78 -8.84
C HIS A 19 10.45 -1.74 -8.06
N LYS A 20 10.33 -3.05 -8.32
CA LYS A 20 11.03 -4.10 -7.57
C LYS A 20 10.76 -4.03 -6.06
N VAL A 21 9.51 -3.77 -5.72
CA VAL A 21 9.02 -3.76 -4.33
C VAL A 21 8.37 -5.11 -4.04
N GLN A 22 8.73 -5.74 -2.92
CA GLN A 22 8.21 -7.05 -2.49
C GLN A 22 6.79 -6.91 -1.94
N LEU A 23 5.85 -6.57 -2.83
CA LEU A 23 4.42 -6.45 -2.54
C LEU A 23 3.78 -7.83 -2.45
N LYS A 24 2.93 -8.02 -1.44
CA LYS A 24 2.04 -9.18 -1.30
C LYS A 24 0.60 -8.71 -1.18
N LEU A 25 -0.23 -9.22 -2.08
CA LEU A 25 -1.68 -9.04 -2.08
C LEU A 25 -2.33 -10.38 -1.75
N ALA A 26 -3.29 -10.38 -0.82
CA ALA A 26 -3.99 -11.60 -0.41
C ALA A 26 -5.49 -11.33 -0.28
N GLY A 27 -6.32 -12.11 -0.98
CA GLY A 27 -7.77 -11.94 -1.00
C GLY A 27 -8.34 -12.03 -2.41
N HIS A 28 -9.46 -11.35 -2.64
CA HIS A 28 -10.23 -11.39 -3.88
C HIS A 28 -10.84 -10.02 -4.22
N GLY A 29 -11.47 -9.87 -5.38
CA GLY A 29 -11.83 -8.55 -5.94
C GLY A 29 -12.78 -7.67 -5.11
N CYS A 30 -13.44 -8.17 -4.07
CA CYS A 30 -14.21 -7.33 -3.14
C CYS A 30 -13.42 -6.89 -1.90
N ASP A 31 -12.38 -7.62 -1.53
CA ASP A 31 -11.56 -7.40 -0.34
C ASP A 31 -10.19 -8.08 -0.47
N PHE A 32 -9.13 -7.30 -0.30
CA PHE A 32 -7.78 -7.84 -0.29
C PHE A 32 -6.86 -7.08 0.66
N ALA A 33 -5.98 -7.81 1.31
CA ALA A 33 -4.93 -7.28 2.16
C ALA A 33 -3.73 -6.82 1.32
N VAL A 34 -3.14 -5.70 1.72
CA VAL A 34 -1.90 -5.15 1.16
C VAL A 34 -0.81 -5.28 2.20
N SER A 35 0.29 -5.92 1.83
CA SER A 35 1.45 -6.13 2.71
C SER A 35 2.75 -6.09 1.92
N PHE A 36 3.87 -5.90 2.62
CA PHE A 36 5.20 -5.89 2.04
C PHE A 36 6.07 -6.91 2.77
N ASP A 37 6.94 -7.63 2.06
CA ASP A 37 7.77 -8.71 2.62
C ASP A 37 9.22 -8.27 2.82
N TYR A 38 9.48 -7.61 3.95
CA TYR A 38 10.80 -7.08 4.31
C TYR A 38 11.15 -7.36 5.78
N GLY A 39 10.68 -8.49 6.32
CA GLY A 39 10.91 -8.87 7.72
C GLY A 39 10.43 -7.80 8.70
N GLU A 40 11.31 -7.35 9.60
CA GLU A 40 11.01 -6.32 10.62
C GLU A 40 10.63 -4.95 10.01
N SER A 41 11.10 -4.64 8.80
CA SER A 41 10.81 -3.36 8.13
C SER A 41 9.44 -3.34 7.45
N SER A 42 8.75 -4.47 7.33
CA SER A 42 7.45 -4.59 6.65
C SER A 42 6.41 -3.60 7.19
N GLY A 43 6.35 -3.43 8.51
CA GLY A 43 5.44 -2.48 9.15
C GLY A 43 5.79 -1.01 8.84
N LYS A 44 7.08 -0.69 8.77
CA LYS A 44 7.57 0.66 8.42
C LYS A 44 7.24 0.99 6.96
N ILE A 45 7.47 0.06 6.05
CA ILE A 45 7.19 0.23 4.62
C ILE A 45 5.69 0.39 4.38
N LEU A 46 4.86 -0.44 5.03
CA LEU A 46 3.42 -0.25 4.97
C LEU A 46 3.01 1.13 5.52
N THR A 47 3.62 1.58 6.63
CA THR A 47 3.35 2.90 7.19
C THR A 47 3.70 4.01 6.20
N LEU A 48 4.87 3.93 5.56
CA LEU A 48 5.30 4.88 4.52
C LEU A 48 4.34 4.87 3.33
N TYR A 49 3.89 3.70 2.88
CA TYR A 49 2.87 3.57 1.84
C TYR A 49 1.59 4.34 2.21
N LEU A 50 1.03 4.08 3.39
CA LEU A 50 -0.20 4.73 3.84
C LEU A 50 -0.02 6.24 3.98
N GLN A 51 1.09 6.69 4.56
CA GLN A 51 1.44 8.11 4.71
C GLN A 51 1.43 8.84 3.37
N GLU A 52 2.15 8.30 2.40
CA GLU A 52 2.34 8.93 1.09
C GLU A 52 1.05 8.95 0.27
N MET A 53 0.24 7.90 0.35
CA MET A 53 -1.08 7.86 -0.28
C MET A 53 -2.03 8.89 0.34
N VAL A 54 -2.07 8.99 1.68
CA VAL A 54 -2.91 9.98 2.37
C VAL A 54 -2.46 11.41 2.08
N ALA A 55 -1.15 11.67 1.99
CA ALA A 55 -0.63 12.98 1.59
C ALA A 55 -1.07 13.40 0.18
N ARG A 56 -1.44 12.45 -0.69
CA ARG A 56 -2.00 12.67 -2.02
C ARG A 56 -3.53 12.76 -2.03
N GLY A 57 -4.16 12.77 -0.86
CA GLY A 57 -5.62 12.79 -0.72
C GLY A 57 -6.28 11.43 -0.97
N ILE A 58 -5.52 10.34 -1.03
CA ILE A 58 -6.04 8.99 -1.27
C ILE A 58 -5.96 8.19 0.03
N TYR A 59 -7.11 7.96 0.64
CA TYR A 59 -7.18 7.12 1.83
C TYR A 59 -7.17 5.63 1.44
N VAL A 60 -6.11 4.93 1.83
CA VAL A 60 -5.99 3.47 1.76
C VAL A 60 -5.68 2.91 3.13
N SER A 61 -5.92 1.61 3.31
CA SER A 61 -5.57 0.89 4.53
C SER A 61 -4.81 -0.40 4.19
N GLY A 62 -4.33 -1.11 5.21
CA GLY A 62 -3.73 -2.44 5.03
C GLY A 62 -4.70 -3.49 4.48
N VAL A 63 -6.00 -3.19 4.43
CA VAL A 63 -7.02 -3.95 3.70
C VAL A 63 -7.82 -2.99 2.83
N VAL A 64 -7.98 -3.33 1.56
CA VAL A 64 -8.78 -2.58 0.61
C VAL A 64 -10.12 -3.28 0.45
N TYR A 65 -11.21 -2.52 0.59
CA TYR A 65 -12.57 -2.97 0.33
C TYR A 65 -13.11 -2.20 -0.87
N THR A 66 -13.49 -2.91 -1.93
CA THR A 66 -14.10 -2.25 -3.08
C THR A 66 -15.61 -2.17 -2.90
N CYS A 67 -16.16 -0.97 -3.10
CA CYS A 67 -17.60 -0.69 -2.97
C CYS A 67 -18.24 -0.43 -4.33
N PHE A 68 -19.56 -0.55 -4.43
CA PHE A 68 -20.33 -0.28 -5.66
C PHE A 68 -20.16 1.13 -6.22
N THR A 69 -19.77 2.09 -5.39
CA THR A 69 -19.53 3.48 -5.79
C THR A 69 -18.18 3.71 -6.47
N HIS A 70 -17.24 2.77 -6.38
CA HIS A 70 -15.95 2.93 -7.04
C HIS A 70 -16.09 2.82 -8.55
N THR A 71 -15.38 3.71 -9.23
CA THR A 71 -15.31 3.85 -10.68
C THR A 71 -13.92 3.48 -11.18
N ASP A 72 -13.78 3.33 -12.50
CA ASP A 72 -12.46 3.15 -13.11
C ASP A 72 -11.53 4.35 -12.87
N ARG A 73 -12.08 5.56 -12.74
CA ARG A 73 -11.30 6.74 -12.37
C ARG A 73 -10.68 6.62 -10.98
N ASP A 74 -11.41 6.05 -10.02
CA ASP A 74 -10.88 5.81 -8.68
C ASP A 74 -9.72 4.81 -8.71
N VAL A 75 -9.84 3.77 -9.56
CA VAL A 75 -8.75 2.82 -9.80
C VAL A 75 -7.52 3.54 -10.36
N ASP A 76 -7.69 4.37 -11.39
CA ASP A 76 -6.59 5.11 -12.01
C ASP A 76 -5.91 6.05 -11.01
N MET A 77 -6.68 6.74 -10.17
CA MET A 77 -6.15 7.60 -9.11
C MET A 77 -5.34 6.80 -8.08
N ILE A 78 -5.87 5.67 -7.61
CA ILE A 78 -5.16 4.80 -6.66
C ILE A 78 -3.86 4.28 -7.29
N LEU A 79 -3.91 3.75 -8.51
CA LEU A 79 -2.73 3.20 -9.18
C LEU A 79 -1.66 4.26 -9.46
N ALA A 80 -2.05 5.47 -9.88
CA ALA A 80 -1.11 6.57 -10.06
C ALA A 80 -0.43 6.97 -8.74
N GLY A 81 -1.21 7.11 -7.66
CA GLY A 81 -0.67 7.38 -6.33
C GLY A 81 0.26 6.26 -5.83
N SER A 82 -0.11 5.00 -6.07
CA SER A 82 0.72 3.84 -5.71
C SER A 82 2.01 3.78 -6.53
N ASP A 83 1.98 4.15 -7.81
CA ASP A 83 3.16 4.18 -8.69
C ASP A 83 4.22 5.15 -8.14
N GLU A 84 3.82 6.38 -7.83
CA GLU A 84 4.70 7.36 -7.21
C GLU A 84 5.20 6.91 -5.83
N THR A 85 4.31 6.33 -5.03
CA THR A 85 4.64 5.89 -3.68
C THR A 85 5.61 4.71 -3.68
N PHE A 86 5.49 3.79 -4.63
CA PHE A 86 6.41 2.67 -4.78
C PHE A 86 7.80 3.15 -5.22
N ALA A 87 7.89 4.21 -6.01
CA ALA A 87 9.16 4.86 -6.31
C ALA A 87 9.81 5.45 -5.04
N VAL A 88 9.02 6.09 -4.17
CA VAL A 88 9.50 6.60 -2.87
C VAL A 88 9.99 5.46 -1.97
N ILE A 89 9.22 4.38 -1.86
CA ILE A 89 9.61 3.18 -1.09
C ILE A 89 10.90 2.58 -1.64
N LYS A 90 11.03 2.47 -2.97
CA LYS A 90 12.24 1.94 -3.60
C LYS A 90 13.46 2.80 -3.27
N LYS A 91 13.33 4.13 -3.33
CA LYS A 91 14.39 5.05 -2.92
C LYS A 91 14.76 4.88 -1.45
N ALA A 92 13.78 4.74 -0.56
CA ALA A 92 14.00 4.53 0.86
C ALA A 92 14.74 3.21 1.15
N LEU A 93 14.39 2.14 0.42
CA LEU A 93 15.05 0.84 0.50
C LEU A 93 16.50 0.91 0.00
N ASP A 94 16.75 1.59 -1.12
CA ASP A 94 18.10 1.71 -1.70
C ASP A 94 19.04 2.53 -0.82
N ALA A 95 18.51 3.55 -0.14
CA ALA A 95 19.27 4.38 0.78
C ALA A 95 19.37 3.78 2.21
N ASN A 96 18.65 2.69 2.49
CA ASN A 96 18.46 2.14 3.84
C ASN A 96 17.97 3.22 4.85
N ASP A 97 17.03 4.06 4.40
CA ASP A 97 16.70 5.34 5.06
C ASP A 97 15.19 5.48 5.35
N ILE A 98 14.48 4.36 5.51
CA ILE A 98 13.02 4.36 5.72
C ILE A 98 12.65 5.16 6.98
N ASP A 99 13.44 5.07 8.05
CA ASP A 99 13.12 5.70 9.34
C ASP A 99 13.10 7.23 9.27
N THR A 100 13.92 7.86 8.44
CA THR A 100 13.94 9.33 8.31
C THR A 100 12.81 9.84 7.40
N MET A 101 12.31 8.99 6.50
CA MET A 101 11.22 9.32 5.59
C MET A 101 9.83 9.20 6.25
N LEU A 102 9.74 8.50 7.38
CA LEU A 102 8.53 8.42 8.19
C LEU A 102 8.29 9.73 8.94
N LYS A 103 7.09 10.29 8.76
CA LYS A 103 6.61 11.52 9.41
C LYS A 103 5.63 11.24 10.54
N CYS A 104 5.33 9.96 10.79
CA CYS A 104 4.44 9.49 11.83
C CYS A 104 4.97 8.20 12.47
N PRO A 105 4.49 7.84 13.68
CA PRO A 105 4.84 6.57 14.30
C PRO A 105 4.46 5.38 13.42
N VAL A 106 5.28 4.33 13.46
CA VAL A 106 5.03 3.09 12.74
C VAL A 106 3.67 2.51 13.16
N ARG A 107 2.88 2.06 12.18
CA ARG A 107 1.60 1.39 12.39
C ARG A 107 1.75 0.26 13.42
N GLN A 108 0.83 0.23 14.38
CA GLN A 108 0.72 -0.86 15.33
C GLN A 108 -0.08 -2.03 14.73
N VAL A 109 0.33 -3.26 15.06
CA VAL A 109 -0.38 -4.48 14.67
C VAL A 109 -1.23 -4.96 15.83
N GLY A 110 -2.55 -4.97 15.63
CA GLY A 110 -3.52 -5.45 16.62
C GLY A 110 -3.66 -4.53 17.84
N PHE A 111 -4.45 -4.98 18.81
CA PHE A 111 -4.55 -4.35 20.12
C PHE A 111 -3.69 -5.14 21.10
N LYS A 112 -2.48 -4.66 21.37
CA LYS A 112 -1.69 -5.22 22.47
C LYS A 112 -2.38 -4.80 23.77
N ARG A 113 -2.94 -5.75 24.51
CA ARG A 113 -3.45 -5.47 25.85
C ARG A 113 -2.27 -4.98 26.70
N LEU A 114 -2.43 -3.81 27.31
CA LEU A 114 -1.56 -3.37 28.39
C LEU A 114 -1.95 -4.23 29.59
N VAL A 115 -1.17 -5.28 29.84
CA VAL A 115 -1.21 -6.05 31.10
C VAL A 115 -0.04 -5.62 31.97
#